data_AF-A0A3D0TLR0-F1
#
_entry.id   AF-A0A3D0TLR0-F1
#
_cell.length_a   1.000
_cell.length_b   1.000
_cell.length_c   1.000
_cell.angle_alpha   90.00
_cell.angle_beta   90.00
_cell.angle_gamma   90.00
#
_symmetry.space_group_name_H-M   'P 1'
#
loop_
_entity.id
_entity.type
_entity.pdbx_description
1 polymer ?
#
loop_
_entity_poly.entity_id
_entity_poly.type
_entity_poly.pdbx_seq_one_letter_code
_entity_poly.pdbx_strand_id
1 'polypeptide(L)'
;MSSPTDQRATVAAPPASDQAHRPNGRYHLEARYTDDAGTVLATGLQTLARIPIDQLRADRAVGLRTAALVTGYPGSPLGGFDAAADAAAAA
;
A
#
# COMPACT_ATOMS: atom_id res chain seq x y z
N MET A 1 3.59 -32.76 -22.13
CA MET A 1 3.30 -31.33 -22.40
C MET A 1 2.32 -30.87 -21.32
N SER A 2 2.83 -30.32 -20.21
CA SER A 2 2.00 -29.88 -19.08
C SER A 2 1.74 -28.38 -19.18
N SER A 3 0.46 -28.00 -19.19
CA SER A 3 0.01 -26.62 -19.28
C SER A 3 0.40 -25.80 -18.04
N PRO A 4 0.87 -24.55 -18.18
CA PRO A 4 1.09 -23.63 -17.08
C PRO A 4 -0.12 -22.70 -16.97
N THR A 5 -1.10 -22.98 -16.11
CA THR A 5 -2.24 -22.03 -15.94
C THR A 5 -2.73 -21.86 -14.50
N ASP A 6 -2.25 -22.60 -13.51
CA ASP A 6 -2.76 -22.43 -12.15
C ASP A 6 -1.70 -21.89 -11.18
N GLN A 7 -1.38 -20.61 -11.34
CA GLN A 7 -0.68 -19.83 -10.33
C GLN A 7 -1.56 -18.66 -9.91
N ARG A 8 -2.73 -18.99 -9.34
CA ARG A 8 -3.48 -18.03 -8.52
C ARG A 8 -2.59 -17.66 -7.35
N ALA A 9 -2.08 -16.43 -7.34
CA ALA A 9 -1.42 -15.83 -6.20
C ALA A 9 -2.36 -15.99 -4.99
N THR A 10 -2.03 -16.95 -4.12
CA THR A 10 -2.76 -17.13 -2.87
C THR A 10 -2.37 -15.94 -2.02
N VAL A 11 -3.23 -14.92 -1.95
CA VAL A 11 -3.13 -13.90 -0.91
C VAL A 11 -3.34 -14.67 0.38
N ALA A 12 -2.24 -14.99 1.06
CA ALA A 12 -2.28 -15.60 2.38
C ALA A 12 -3.22 -14.76 3.24
N ALA A 13 -4.17 -15.41 3.93
CA ALA A 13 -4.97 -14.75 4.93
C ALA A 13 -4.02 -13.98 5.87
N PRO A 14 -4.28 -12.70 6.17
CA PRO A 14 -3.40 -11.94 7.06
C PRO A 14 -3.19 -12.75 8.33
N PRO A 15 -1.94 -12.89 8.82
CA PRO A 15 -1.67 -13.71 10.00
C PRO A 15 -2.62 -13.25 11.11
N ALA A 16 -3.37 -14.21 11.66
CA ALA A 16 -4.29 -13.95 12.75
C ALA A 16 -3.50 -13.28 13.88
N SER A 17 -3.84 -12.02 14.17
CA SER A 17 -3.31 -11.20 15.25
C SER A 17 -1.82 -10.83 15.17
N ASP A 18 -1.42 -10.10 14.13
CA ASP A 18 -0.35 -9.10 14.25
C ASP A 18 -0.91 -7.76 14.76
N GLN A 19 -1.59 -7.81 15.90
CA GLN A 19 -1.75 -6.62 16.77
C GLN A 19 -0.52 -6.50 17.68
N ALA A 20 0.68 -6.86 17.18
CA ALA A 20 1.87 -6.91 17.99
C ALA A 20 2.26 -5.49 18.43
N HIS A 21 1.79 -5.15 19.63
CA HIS A 21 2.47 -4.33 20.62
C HIS A 21 3.01 -2.97 20.11
N ARG A 22 2.11 -2.00 19.92
CA ARG A 22 2.47 -0.59 20.10
C ARG A 22 2.56 -0.36 21.61
N PRO A 23 3.73 -0.03 22.20
CA PRO A 23 3.90 0.06 23.65
C PRO A 23 2.96 1.08 24.34
N ASN A 24 2.26 1.94 23.57
CA ASN A 24 1.32 2.95 24.05
C ASN A 24 -0.11 2.85 23.46
N GLY A 25 -0.57 1.65 23.08
CA GLY A 25 -2.00 1.26 23.11
C GLY A 25 -3.01 1.91 22.15
N ARG A 26 -2.63 2.82 21.23
CA ARG A 26 -3.56 3.39 20.25
C ARG A 26 -3.05 3.24 18.82
N TYR A 27 -3.89 2.66 17.96
CA TYR A 27 -3.70 2.65 16.52
C TYR A 27 -4.02 4.04 15.95
N HIS A 28 -3.12 4.58 15.15
CA HIS A 28 -3.29 5.84 14.43
C HIS A 28 -3.65 5.54 12.98
N LEU A 29 -4.65 6.23 12.42
CA LEU A 29 -5.12 5.94 11.06
C LEU A 29 -4.04 6.25 10.02
N GLU A 30 -3.18 7.22 10.31
CA GLU A 30 -2.04 7.64 9.50
C GLU A 30 -1.02 6.50 9.31
N ALA A 31 -0.99 5.53 10.22
CA ALA A 31 -0.12 4.34 10.14
C ALA A 31 -0.27 3.61 8.79
N ARG A 32 -1.45 3.68 8.15
CA ARG A 32 -1.67 3.09 6.83
C ARG A 32 -0.74 3.62 5.74
N TYR A 33 -0.17 4.82 5.91
CA TYR A 33 0.78 5.43 4.98
C TYR A 33 2.19 5.57 5.57
N THR A 34 2.34 5.69 6.89
CA THR A 34 3.64 5.96 7.53
C THR A 34 4.40 4.73 7.98
N ASP A 35 3.71 3.65 8.37
CA ASP A 35 4.38 2.46 8.90
C ASP A 35 4.95 1.62 7.75
N ASP A 36 6.27 1.37 7.73
CA ASP A 36 6.93 0.56 6.71
C ASP A 36 6.83 -0.96 6.92
N ALA A 37 6.35 -1.40 8.08
CA ALA A 37 6.21 -2.81 8.44
C ALA A 37 5.03 -3.04 9.37
N GLY A 38 4.59 -4.30 9.45
CA GLY A 38 3.46 -4.73 10.28
C GLY A 38 2.10 -4.58 9.59
N THR A 39 1.03 -4.79 10.35
CA THR A 39 -0.33 -4.80 9.82
C THR A 39 -1.04 -3.46 10.03
N VAL A 40 -1.65 -2.92 8.96
CA VAL A 40 -2.39 -1.65 8.98
C VAL A 40 -3.81 -1.82 8.45
N LEU A 41 -4.73 -0.98 8.93
CA LEU A 41 -6.09 -0.89 8.41
C LEU A 41 -6.14 0.14 7.27
N ALA A 42 -6.45 -0.34 6.06
CA ALA A 42 -6.61 0.49 4.87
C ALA A 42 -7.79 0.01 4.01
N THR A 43 -8.43 0.92 3.29
CA THR A 43 -9.37 0.54 2.22
C THR A 43 -8.59 0.14 0.96
N GLY A 44 -9.25 -0.53 0.00
CA GLY A 44 -8.61 -0.90 -1.27
C GLY A 44 -7.99 0.29 -2.01
N LEU A 45 -8.68 1.44 -2.06
CA LEU A 45 -8.15 2.66 -2.68
C LEU A 45 -6.89 3.18 -1.97
N GLN A 46 -6.87 3.14 -0.64
CA GLN A 46 -5.73 3.59 0.15
C GLN A 46 -4.53 2.66 -0.02
N THR A 47 -4.77 1.35 -0.10
CA THR A 47 -3.73 0.37 -0.43
C THR A 47 -3.17 0.62 -1.83
N LEU A 48 -4.02 0.85 -2.84
CA LEU A 48 -3.55 1.17 -4.20
C LEU A 48 -2.74 2.47 -4.24
N ALA A 49 -3.17 3.50 -3.52
CA ALA A 49 -2.48 4.79 -3.43
C ALA A 49 -1.10 4.67 -2.75
N ARG A 50 -0.93 3.69 -1.87
CA ARG A 50 0.32 3.44 -1.14
C ARG A 50 1.39 2.74 -2.00
N ILE A 51 1.00 1.89 -2.96
CA ILE A 51 1.93 1.13 -3.82
C ILE A 51 3.08 2.00 -4.41
N PRO A 52 2.83 3.15 -5.06
CA PRO A 52 3.92 3.96 -5.60
C PRO A 52 4.85 4.51 -4.51
N ILE A 53 4.34 4.80 -3.31
CA ILE A 53 5.16 5.29 -2.19
C ILE A 53 6.08 4.18 -1.68
N ASP A 54 5.56 2.96 -1.51
CA ASP A 54 6.35 1.81 -1.09
C ASP A 54 7.42 1.45 -2.13
N GLN A 55 7.10 1.56 -3.42
CA GLN A 55 8.10 1.40 -4.48
C GLN A 55 9.20 2.46 -4.40
N LEU A 56 8.85 3.74 -4.20
CA LEU A 56 9.86 4.80 -4.02
C LEU A 56 10.74 4.58 -2.79
N ARG A 57 10.19 4.02 -1.71
CA ARG A 57 10.96 3.65 -0.51
C ARG A 57 11.93 2.50 -0.82
N ALA A 58 11.46 1.46 -1.50
CA ALA A 58 12.29 0.34 -1.93
C ALA A 58 13.43 0.79 -2.85
N ASP A 59 13.12 1.63 -3.84
CA ASP A 59 14.10 2.18 -4.79
C ASP A 59 15.18 2.99 -4.07
N ARG A 60 14.79 3.85 -3.11
CA ARG A 60 15.74 4.62 -2.28
C ARG A 60 16.63 3.71 -1.43
N ALA A 61 16.08 2.62 -0.89
CA ALA A 61 16.84 1.67 -0.07
C ALA A 61 17.96 0.97 -0.86
N VAL A 62 17.80 0.84 -2.18
CA VAL A 62 18.84 0.30 -3.09
C VAL A 62 19.61 1.40 -3.84
N GLY A 63 19.46 2.67 -3.45
CA GLY A 63 20.20 3.80 -3.99
C GLY A 63 19.72 4.33 -5.35
N LEU A 64 18.53 3.95 -5.81
CA LEU A 64 17.93 4.45 -7.04
C LEU A 64 17.24 5.81 -6.82
N ARG A 65 17.22 6.62 -7.89
CA ARG A 65 16.57 7.95 -7.92
C ARG A 65 15.38 7.93 -8.87
N THR A 66 14.29 7.34 -8.41
CA THR A 66 13.04 7.21 -9.17
C THR A 66 11.99 8.23 -8.72
N ALA A 67 10.95 8.37 -9.54
CA ALA A 67 9.78 9.19 -9.24
C ALA A 67 8.52 8.41 -9.66
N ALA A 68 7.41 8.67 -8.98
CA ALA A 68 6.11 8.12 -9.34
C ALA A 68 5.27 9.21 -10.03
N LEU A 69 4.58 8.83 -11.10
CA LEU A 69 3.60 9.68 -11.77
C LEU A 69 2.26 8.96 -11.79
N VAL A 70 1.25 9.60 -11.21
CA VAL A 70 -0.14 9.15 -11.26
C VAL A 70 -0.87 10.05 -12.24
N THR A 71 -1.62 9.45 -13.16
CA THR A 71 -2.53 10.17 -14.07
C THR A 71 -3.92 9.54 -13.98
N GLY A 72 -4.95 10.33 -14.23
CA GLY A 72 -6.33 9.88 -14.16
C GLY A 72 -7.25 10.67 -15.09
N TYR A 73 -8.49 10.23 -15.20
CA TYR A 73 -9.53 10.89 -15.98
C TYR A 73 -10.80 11.09 -15.13
N PRO A 74 -11.54 12.19 -15.31
CA PRO A 74 -12.82 12.41 -14.61
C PRO A 74 -13.83 11.29 -14.89
N GLY A 75 -14.54 10.84 -13.85
CA GLY A 75 -15.52 9.74 -13.97
C GLY A 75 -14.91 8.34 -13.90
N SER A 76 -13.62 8.23 -13.59
CA SER A 76 -12.97 6.94 -13.33
C SER A 76 -13.72 6.12 -12.27
N PRO A 77 -13.79 4.78 -12.41
CA PRO A 77 -14.32 3.90 -11.37
C PRO A 77 -13.49 3.91 -10.08
N LEU A 78 -12.28 4.50 -10.11
CA LEU A 78 -11.43 4.75 -8.96
C LEU A 78 -11.64 6.16 -8.38
N GLY A 79 -12.89 6.62 -8.30
CA GLY A 79 -13.21 7.91 -7.69
C GLY A 79 -12.65 8.03 -6.27
N GLY A 80 -12.06 9.19 -5.94
CA GLY A 80 -11.40 9.44 -4.65
C GLY A 80 -9.98 8.88 -4.52
N PHE A 81 -9.43 8.28 -5.60
CA PHE A 81 -8.03 7.86 -5.63
C PHE A 81 -7.07 9.04 -5.53
N ASP A 82 -7.39 10.16 -6.15
CA ASP A 82 -6.65 11.43 -6.08
C ASP A 82 -6.45 11.87 -4.63
N ALA A 83 -7.52 11.95 -3.85
CA ALA A 83 -7.43 12.31 -2.43
C ALA A 83 -6.61 11.30 -1.61
N ALA A 84 -6.74 10.00 -1.91
CA ALA A 84 -5.95 8.96 -1.26
C ALA A 84 -4.46 9.03 -1.65
N ALA A 85 -4.14 9.40 -2.89
CA ALA A 85 -2.79 9.57 -3.39
C ALA A 85 -2.14 10.82 -2.80
N ASP A 86 -2.87 11.93 -2.68
CA ASP A 86 -2.40 13.15 -2.03
C ASP A 86 -2.08 12.89 -0.56
N ALA A 87 -2.94 12.16 0.15
CA ALA A 87 -2.71 11.77 1.54
C ALA A 87 -1.49 10.84 1.68
N ALA A 88 -1.32 9.88 0.75
CA ALA A 88 -0.18 8.97 0.76
C ALA A 88 1.15 9.69 0.43
N ALA A 89 1.13 10.65 -0.49
CA ALA A 89 2.30 11.43 -0.87
C ALA A 89 2.80 12.39 0.22
N ALA A 90 1.91 12.79 1.14
CA ALA A 90 2.23 13.64 2.27
C ALA A 90 2.81 12.90 3.49
N ALA A 91 2.88 11.56 3.44
CA ALA A 91 3.34 10.69 4.52
C ALA A 91 4.82 10.30 4.41
#